data_AF-A0A2E6W5I7-F1
#
_entry.id   AF-A0A2E6W5I7-F1
#
_cell.length_a   1.000
_cell.length_b   1.000
_cell.length_c   1.000
_cell.angle_alpha   90.00
_cell.angle_beta   90.00
_cell.angle_gamma   90.00
#
_symmetry.space_group_name_H-M   'P 1'
#
loop_
_entity.id
_entity.type
_entity.pdbx_description
1 polymer ?
#
loop_
_entity_poly.entity_id
_entity_poly.type
_entity_poly.pdbx_seq_one_letter_code
_entity_poly.pdbx_strand_id
1 'polypeptide(L)'
;MSKLPLNTVLAAIDKKDYGFYDRLTPEHQKQLAPFLLNRYVSLVKGSSELQAYYLMAGNQRVNCTYFELARHPKLVWQLLCTVSPGMGTQFHQWVGHKQKDKNNSSKKRKQIADLHPLAKTDELNILVNMYTDKDIKELQRLHGD
;
A
#
# COMPACT_ATOMS: atom_id res chain seq x y z
N MET A 1 2.04 27.64 -6.24
CA MET A 1 1.30 26.58 -6.97
C MET A 1 0.12 26.13 -6.13
N SER A 2 -1.08 25.99 -6.69
CA SER A 2 -2.25 25.47 -5.96
C SER A 2 -2.25 23.94 -5.95
N LYS A 3 -2.36 23.36 -4.76
CA LYS A 3 -2.45 21.91 -4.57
C LYS A 3 -3.89 21.46 -4.80
N LEU A 4 -4.10 20.43 -5.61
CA LEU A 4 -5.41 19.80 -5.79
C LEU A 4 -5.80 19.13 -4.46
N PRO A 5 -6.90 19.54 -3.80
CA PRO A 5 -7.27 18.95 -2.51
C PRO A 5 -7.69 17.49 -2.67
N LEU A 6 -7.08 16.59 -1.89
CA LEU A 6 -7.38 15.15 -1.94
C LEU A 6 -8.87 14.87 -1.69
N ASN A 7 -9.49 15.59 -0.75
CA ASN A 7 -10.91 15.41 -0.44
C ASN A 7 -11.82 15.71 -1.65
N THR A 8 -11.44 16.67 -2.50
CA THR A 8 -12.16 16.96 -3.75
C THR A 8 -12.06 15.79 -4.72
N VAL A 9 -10.88 15.18 -4.81
CA VAL A 9 -10.64 14.01 -5.68
C VAL A 9 -11.44 12.80 -5.20
N LEU A 10 -11.38 12.48 -3.90
CA LEU A 10 -12.11 11.35 -3.33
C LEU A 10 -13.63 11.54 -3.45
N ALA A 11 -14.14 12.75 -3.18
CA ALA A 11 -15.56 13.05 -3.38
C ALA A 11 -16.01 12.92 -4.84
N ALA A 12 -15.14 13.22 -5.80
CA ALA A 12 -15.44 13.02 -7.22
C ALA A 12 -15.52 11.53 -7.59
N ILE A 13 -14.67 10.68 -6.98
CA ILE A 13 -14.77 9.22 -7.11
C ILE A 13 -16.11 8.73 -6.57
N ASP A 14 -16.49 9.17 -5.37
CA ASP A 14 -17.75 8.75 -4.72
C ASP A 14 -18.99 9.18 -5.49
N LYS A 15 -18.95 10.37 -6.09
CA LYS A 15 -20.00 10.89 -6.96
C LYS A 15 -20.02 10.26 -8.35
N LYS A 16 -19.12 9.31 -8.63
CA LYS A 16 -18.96 8.66 -9.93
C LYS A 16 -18.74 9.67 -11.06
N ASP A 17 -17.94 10.70 -10.80
CA ASP A 17 -17.64 11.73 -11.78
C ASP A 17 -16.57 11.26 -12.78
N TYR A 18 -17.01 10.46 -13.76
CA TYR A 18 -16.14 9.90 -14.80
C TYR A 18 -15.43 10.99 -15.62
N GLY A 19 -16.02 12.18 -15.73
CA GLY A 19 -15.48 13.31 -16.49
C GLY A 19 -14.53 14.21 -15.70
N PHE A 20 -14.32 13.97 -14.40
CA PHE A 20 -13.46 14.81 -13.56
C PHE A 20 -12.04 14.93 -14.13
N TYR A 21 -11.45 13.82 -14.57
CA TYR A 21 -10.10 13.78 -15.15
C TYR A 21 -9.94 14.72 -16.35
N ASP A 22 -10.95 14.79 -17.23
CA ASP A 22 -10.91 15.59 -18.46
C ASP A 22 -11.02 17.10 -18.18
N ARG A 23 -11.60 17.50 -17.05
CA ARG A 23 -11.74 18.91 -16.65
C ARG A 23 -10.53 19.44 -15.89
N LEU A 24 -9.60 18.56 -15.51
CA LEU A 24 -8.36 18.98 -14.85
C LEU A 24 -7.37 19.53 -15.87
N THR A 25 -6.61 20.54 -15.44
CA THR A 25 -5.43 20.99 -16.19
C THR A 25 -4.36 19.88 -16.21
N PRO A 26 -3.44 19.86 -17.18
CA PRO A 26 -2.37 18.87 -17.25
C PRO A 26 -1.53 18.78 -15.96
N GLU A 27 -1.38 19.90 -15.24
CA GLU A 27 -0.65 19.98 -13.97
C GLU A 27 -1.42 19.29 -12.84
N HIS A 28 -2.74 19.46 -12.78
CA HIS A 28 -3.59 18.78 -11.81
C HIS A 28 -3.75 17.29 -12.12
N GLN A 29 -3.75 16.89 -13.39
CA GLN A 29 -3.76 15.47 -13.79
C GLN A 29 -2.51 14.74 -13.27
N LYS A 30 -1.34 15.39 -13.27
CA LYS A 30 -0.11 14.83 -12.68
C LYS A 30 -0.16 14.68 -11.16
N GLN A 31 -1.01 15.45 -10.48
CA GLN A 31 -1.22 15.34 -9.03
C GLN A 31 -2.15 14.18 -8.66
N LEU A 32 -2.96 13.69 -9.61
CA LEU A 32 -3.65 12.43 -9.43
C LEU A 32 -2.61 11.31 -9.47
N ALA A 33 -2.43 10.63 -8.35
CA ALA A 33 -1.60 9.44 -8.24
C ALA A 33 -2.54 8.21 -8.16
N PRO A 34 -2.88 7.55 -9.29
CA PRO A 34 -3.91 6.51 -9.30
C PRO A 34 -3.58 5.32 -8.38
N PHE A 35 -2.30 5.01 -8.20
CA PHE A 35 -1.84 3.99 -7.25
C PHE A 35 -2.27 4.30 -5.82
N LEU A 36 -2.08 5.56 -5.39
CA LEU A 36 -2.49 6.01 -4.05
C LEU A 36 -4.01 6.03 -3.94
N LEU A 37 -4.70 6.50 -4.98
CA LEU A 37 -6.16 6.50 -5.01
C LEU A 37 -6.75 5.08 -4.91
N ASN A 38 -6.16 4.09 -5.57
CA ASN A 38 -6.55 2.68 -5.45
C ASN A 38 -6.50 2.19 -3.99
N ARG A 39 -5.49 2.64 -3.22
CA ARG A 39 -5.39 2.36 -1.79
C ARG A 39 -6.46 3.07 -0.97
N TYR A 40 -6.76 4.34 -1.27
CA TYR A 40 -7.81 5.07 -0.58
C TYR A 40 -9.19 4.47 -0.82
N VAL A 41 -9.52 4.11 -2.06
CA VAL A 41 -10.86 3.60 -2.39
C VAL A 41 -11.16 2.25 -1.75
N SER A 42 -10.16 1.40 -1.50
CA SER A 42 -10.38 0.12 -0.84
C SER A 42 -10.63 0.21 0.67
N LEU A 43 -10.46 1.40 1.27
CA LEU A 43 -10.48 1.62 2.71
C LEU A 43 -11.40 2.79 3.07
N VAL A 44 -12.66 2.48 3.33
CA VAL A 44 -13.65 3.45 3.83
C VAL A 44 -13.96 3.21 5.30
N LYS A 45 -14.40 4.25 6.01
CA LYS A 45 -14.96 4.12 7.36
C LYS A 45 -16.49 4.05 7.26
N GLY A 46 -17.09 3.05 7.91
CA GLY A 46 -18.54 2.82 7.87
C GLY A 46 -18.93 1.47 8.46
N SER A 47 -20.08 0.93 8.06
CA SER A 47 -20.51 -0.42 8.47
C SER A 47 -19.58 -1.50 7.92
N SER A 48 -19.60 -2.69 8.52
CA SER A 48 -18.76 -3.82 8.08
C SER A 48 -19.03 -4.20 6.63
N GLU A 49 -20.31 -4.16 6.23
CA GLU A 49 -20.78 -4.47 4.88
C GLU A 49 -20.26 -3.46 3.87
N LEU A 50 -20.28 -2.16 4.22
CA LEU A 50 -19.75 -1.11 3.36
C LEU A 50 -18.24 -1.26 3.16
N GLN A 51 -17.51 -1.53 4.24
CA GLN A 51 -16.06 -1.78 4.19
C GLN A 51 -15.74 -2.99 3.31
N ALA A 52 -16.46 -4.10 3.50
CA ALA A 52 -16.31 -5.31 2.70
C ALA A 52 -16.60 -5.06 1.21
N TYR A 53 -17.67 -4.30 0.91
CA TYR A 53 -18.02 -3.93 -0.46
C TYR A 53 -16.88 -3.17 -1.14
N TYR A 54 -16.37 -2.11 -0.52
CA TYR A 54 -15.29 -1.30 -1.10
C TYR A 54 -14.00 -2.09 -1.28
N LEU A 55 -13.68 -2.97 -0.33
CA LEU A 55 -12.52 -3.86 -0.44
C LEU A 55 -12.64 -4.81 -1.64
N MET A 56 -13.79 -5.50 -1.77
CA MET A 56 -14.04 -6.46 -2.85
C MET A 56 -14.14 -5.76 -4.21
N ALA A 57 -14.92 -4.66 -4.29
CA ALA A 57 -15.11 -3.90 -5.51
C ALA A 57 -13.81 -3.24 -5.97
N GLY A 58 -13.03 -2.66 -5.06
CA GLY A 58 -11.71 -2.10 -5.36
C GLY A 58 -10.76 -3.17 -5.92
N ASN A 59 -10.76 -4.36 -5.31
CA ASN A 59 -9.92 -5.45 -5.79
C ASN A 59 -10.32 -5.93 -7.20
N GLN A 60 -11.60 -6.23 -7.40
CA GLN A 60 -12.13 -6.79 -8.65
C GLN A 60 -12.07 -5.78 -9.81
N ARG A 61 -12.39 -4.51 -9.57
CA ARG A 61 -12.57 -3.51 -10.64
C ARG A 61 -11.28 -2.78 -11.00
N VAL A 62 -10.31 -2.71 -10.08
CA VAL A 62 -9.09 -1.90 -10.25
C VAL A 62 -7.83 -2.68 -9.91
N ASN A 63 -7.72 -3.23 -8.70
CA ASN A 63 -6.43 -3.70 -8.18
C ASN A 63 -5.81 -4.84 -9.01
N CYS A 64 -6.60 -5.84 -9.40
CA CYS A 64 -6.09 -7.00 -10.14
C CYS A 64 -5.46 -6.63 -11.49
N THR A 65 -5.99 -5.62 -12.17
CA THR A 65 -5.54 -5.18 -13.50
C THR A 65 -4.76 -3.87 -13.46
N TYR A 66 -4.51 -3.33 -12.27
CA TYR A 66 -3.95 -1.98 -12.10
C TYR A 66 -2.63 -1.81 -12.85
N PHE A 67 -1.70 -2.77 -12.75
CA PHE A 67 -0.38 -2.64 -13.35
C PHE A 67 -0.40 -2.69 -14.89
N GLU A 68 -1.32 -3.46 -15.47
CA GLU A 68 -1.53 -3.51 -16.92
C GLU A 68 -2.11 -2.19 -17.43
N LEU A 69 -3.03 -1.60 -16.67
CA LEU A 69 -3.75 -0.38 -17.02
C LEU A 69 -3.08 0.91 -16.55
N ALA A 70 -1.98 0.83 -15.80
CA ALA A 70 -1.30 1.98 -15.20
C ALA A 70 -0.85 3.02 -16.24
N ARG A 71 -0.62 2.60 -17.49
CA ARG A 71 -0.26 3.48 -18.62
C ARG A 71 -1.43 4.32 -19.14
N HIS A 72 -2.66 4.04 -18.68
CA HIS A 72 -3.90 4.70 -19.09
C HIS A 72 -4.59 5.38 -17.90
N PRO A 73 -4.05 6.51 -17.38
CA PRO A 73 -4.52 7.13 -16.14
C PRO A 73 -6.00 7.55 -16.16
N LYS A 74 -6.53 7.96 -17.31
CA LYS A 74 -7.95 8.27 -17.49
C LYS A 74 -8.83 7.02 -17.31
N LEU A 75 -8.41 5.88 -17.88
CA LEU A 75 -9.14 4.63 -17.72
C LEU A 75 -9.12 4.17 -16.26
N VAL A 76 -7.96 4.26 -15.60
CA VAL A 76 -7.85 3.94 -14.17
C VAL A 76 -8.74 4.86 -13.33
N TRP A 77 -8.83 6.16 -13.65
CA TRP A 77 -9.78 7.07 -13.01
C TRP A 77 -11.23 6.59 -13.13
N GLN A 78 -11.64 6.24 -14.35
CA GLN A 78 -13.00 5.75 -14.60
C GLN A 78 -13.28 4.45 -13.82
N LEU A 79 -12.31 3.54 -13.76
CA LEU A 79 -12.42 2.30 -12.97
C LEU A 79 -12.51 2.61 -11.46
N LEU A 80 -11.74 3.56 -10.94
CA LEU A 80 -11.88 4.01 -9.54
C LEU A 80 -13.29 4.52 -9.24
N CYS A 81 -13.89 5.32 -10.13
CA CYS A 81 -15.28 5.76 -10.01
C CYS A 81 -16.29 4.60 -10.01
N THR A 82 -15.97 3.46 -10.63
CA THR A 82 -16.83 2.28 -10.57
C THR A 82 -16.85 1.65 -9.18
N VAL A 83 -15.80 1.80 -8.36
CA VAL A 83 -15.70 1.19 -7.03
C VAL A 83 -16.78 1.69 -6.09
N SER A 84 -17.06 3.01 -6.09
CA SER A 84 -18.10 3.57 -5.23
C SER A 84 -19.50 3.05 -5.61
N PRO A 85 -20.38 2.73 -4.64
CA PRO A 85 -21.78 2.41 -4.91
C PRO A 85 -22.62 3.66 -5.21
N GLY A 86 -22.06 4.88 -5.13
CA GLY A 86 -22.80 6.13 -5.38
C GLY A 86 -23.70 6.57 -4.21
N MET A 87 -23.47 6.05 -3.01
CA MET A 87 -24.26 6.34 -1.80
C MET A 87 -23.72 7.55 -1.03
N GLY A 88 -23.39 8.63 -1.75
CA GLY A 88 -22.77 9.82 -1.18
C GLY A 88 -21.29 9.66 -0.85
N THR A 89 -20.70 10.72 -0.28
CA THR A 89 -19.27 10.79 0.03
C THR A 89 -18.90 9.96 1.25
N GLN A 90 -17.82 9.19 1.15
CA GLN A 90 -17.30 8.36 2.22
C GLN A 90 -16.02 8.94 2.81
N PHE A 91 -15.73 8.57 4.07
CA PHE A 91 -14.45 8.88 4.67
C PHE A 91 -13.44 7.79 4.32
N HIS A 92 -12.54 8.07 3.38
CA HIS A 92 -11.47 7.16 3.00
C HIS A 92 -10.30 7.25 3.99
N GLN A 93 -10.09 6.21 4.77
CA GLN A 93 -9.07 6.20 5.80
C GLN A 93 -7.69 5.92 5.19
N TRP A 94 -6.72 6.79 5.48
CA TRP A 94 -5.32 6.47 5.20
C TRP A 94 -4.82 5.38 6.15
N VAL A 95 -4.28 4.30 5.57
CA VAL A 95 -3.54 3.28 6.31
C VAL A 95 -2.09 3.35 5.86
N GLY A 96 -1.23 3.81 6.77
CA GLY A 96 0.22 3.85 6.56
C GLY A 96 0.82 2.46 6.40
N HIS A 97 2.09 2.42 6.01
CA HIS A 97 2.83 1.15 5.93
C HIS A 97 3.06 0.63 7.35
N LYS A 98 2.98 -0.69 7.55
CA LYS A 98 3.41 -1.30 8.81
C LYS A 98 4.85 -0.85 9.08
N GLN A 99 5.09 -0.30 10.28
CA GLN A 99 6.44 0.00 10.72
C GLN A 99 7.22 -1.32 10.76
N LYS A 100 8.48 -1.29 10.33
CA LYS A 100 9.37 -2.45 10.47
C LYS A 100 9.47 -2.78 11.97
N ASP A 101 9.39 -4.07 12.30
CA ASP A 101 9.52 -4.51 13.69
C ASP A 101 10.81 -3.98 14.30
N LYS A 102 10.69 -3.26 15.42
CA LYS A 102 11.86 -2.74 16.16
C LYS A 102 12.80 -3.86 16.63
N ASN A 103 12.28 -5.08 16.79
CA ASN A 103 13.05 -6.27 17.17
C ASN A 103 13.89 -6.86 16.04
N ASN A 104 13.66 -6.45 14.79
CA ASN A 104 14.54 -6.77 13.66
C ASN A 104 15.76 -5.84 13.71
N SER A 105 16.44 -5.84 14.86
CA SER A 105 17.61 -5.02 15.12
C SER A 105 18.61 -5.32 14.01
N SER A 106 18.96 -4.27 13.26
CA SER A 106 19.88 -4.37 12.12
C SER A 106 21.20 -5.04 12.49
N LYS A 107 21.58 -5.02 13.78
CA LYS A 107 22.76 -5.68 14.33
C LYS A 107 22.65 -7.21 14.34
N LYS A 108 21.60 -7.80 14.95
CA LYS A 108 21.41 -9.27 14.95
C LYS A 108 21.31 -9.82 13.54
N ARG A 109 20.55 -9.12 12.69
CA ARG A 109 20.39 -9.49 11.29
C ARG A 109 21.71 -9.49 10.53
N LYS A 110 22.61 -8.52 10.78
CA LYS A 110 23.95 -8.49 10.19
C LYS A 110 24.80 -9.67 10.65
N GLN A 111 24.86 -9.92 11.96
CA GLN A 111 25.61 -11.05 12.51
C GLN A 111 25.15 -12.39 11.93
N ILE A 112 23.83 -12.60 11.79
CA ILE A 112 23.27 -13.82 11.20
C ILE A 112 23.53 -13.88 9.69
N ALA A 113 23.54 -12.74 9.00
CA ALA A 113 23.92 -12.70 7.58
C ALA A 113 25.39 -13.05 7.35
N ASP A 114 26.27 -12.63 8.26
CA ASP A 114 27.70 -13.00 8.23
C ASP A 114 27.88 -14.51 8.45
N LEU A 115 27.10 -15.11 9.36
CA LEU A 115 27.07 -16.56 9.60
C LEU A 115 26.46 -17.37 8.44
N HIS A 116 25.49 -16.79 7.72
CA HIS A 116 24.75 -17.44 6.64
C HIS A 116 24.78 -16.60 5.34
N PRO A 117 25.92 -16.52 4.64
CA PRO A 117 26.09 -15.64 3.48
C PRO A 117 25.22 -16.03 2.28
N LEU A 118 24.73 -17.28 2.23
CA LEU A 118 23.86 -17.78 1.17
C LEU A 118 22.36 -17.64 1.50
N ALA A 119 22.01 -17.22 2.72
CA ALA A 119 20.61 -17.12 3.14
C ALA A 119 19.92 -15.91 2.50
N LYS A 120 18.69 -16.12 2.03
CA LYS A 120 17.83 -15.06 1.48
C LYS A 120 17.28 -14.18 2.59
N THR A 121 16.80 -12.99 2.22
CA THR A 121 16.30 -11.99 3.18
C THR A 121 15.19 -12.50 4.08
N ASP A 122 14.32 -13.38 3.58
CA ASP A 122 13.23 -14.00 4.32
C ASP A 122 13.73 -15.08 5.28
N GLU A 123 14.72 -15.87 4.88
CA GLU A 123 15.37 -16.87 5.73
C GLU A 123 16.09 -16.17 6.89
N LEU A 124 16.78 -15.06 6.62
CA LEU A 124 17.40 -14.22 7.65
C LEU A 124 16.37 -13.66 8.64
N ASN A 125 15.15 -13.33 8.20
CA ASN A 125 14.09 -12.89 9.12
C ASN A 125 13.68 -14.01 10.09
N ILE A 126 13.58 -15.24 9.58
CA ILE A 126 13.21 -16.40 10.39
C ILE A 126 14.33 -16.68 11.40
N LEU A 127 15.58 -16.69 10.95
CA LEU A 127 16.74 -16.92 11.82
C LEU A 127 16.86 -15.85 12.93
N VAL A 128 16.61 -14.57 12.63
CA VAL A 128 16.61 -13.49 13.64
C VAL A 128 15.58 -13.72 14.74
N ASN A 129 14.43 -14.32 14.42
CA ASN A 129 13.39 -14.62 15.39
C ASN A 129 13.65 -15.92 16.17
N MET A 130 14.37 -16.88 15.59
CA MET A 130 14.72 -18.14 16.24
C MET A 130 15.92 -18.02 17.18
N TYR A 131 16.93 -17.25 16.79
CA TYR A 131 18.14 -17.12 17.59
C TYR A 131 17.94 -16.19 18.79
N THR A 132 18.28 -16.70 19.97
CA THR A 132 18.45 -15.87 21.16
C THR A 132 19.82 -15.19 21.14
N ASP A 133 20.00 -14.13 21.95
CA ASP A 133 21.32 -13.49 22.11
C ASP A 133 22.42 -14.44 22.61
N LYS A 134 22.03 -15.54 23.27
CA LYS A 134 22.97 -16.57 23.72
C LYS A 134 23.45 -17.44 22.56
N ASP A 135 22.53 -17.83 21.69
CA ASP A 135 22.84 -18.67 20.53
C ASP A 135 23.78 -17.94 19.56
N ILE A 136 23.55 -16.64 19.34
CA ILE A 136 24.42 -15.82 18.49
C ILE A 136 25.85 -15.77 19.04
N LYS A 137 26.02 -15.62 20.37
CA LYS A 137 27.35 -15.60 21.00
C LYS A 137 28.06 -16.95 20.91
N GLU A 138 27.33 -18.05 21.10
CA GLU A 138 27.92 -19.38 21.00
C GLU A 138 28.31 -19.71 19.56
N LEU A 139 27.49 -19.32 18.58
CA LEU A 139 27.84 -19.46 17.17
C LEU A 139 29.08 -18.64 16.80
N GLN A 140 29.20 -17.39 17.28
CA GLN A 140 30.40 -16.59 17.07
C GLN A 140 31.66 -17.27 17.64
N ARG A 141 31.56 -17.81 18.86
CA ARG A 141 32.66 -18.55 19.51
C ARG A 141 33.10 -19.79 18.73
N LEU A 142 32.14 -20.52 18.14
CA LEU A 142 32.42 -21.70 17.31
C LEU A 142 33.05 -21.34 15.95
N HIS A 143 32.75 -20.16 15.43
CA HIS A 143 33.29 -19.65 14.16
C HIS A 143 34.62 -18.89 14.29
N GLY A 144 35.18 -18.77 15.50
CA GLY A 144 36.54 -18.29 15.73
C GLY A 144 36.69 -16.81 16.06
N ASP A 145 35.61 -16.12 16.46
CA ASP A 145 35.62 -14.77 17.04
C ASP A 145 35.55 -14.79 18.59
#